data_AF-A0A3D5LHQ8-F1
#
_entry.id   AF-A0A3D5LHQ8-F1
#
_cell.length_a   1.000
_cell.length_b   1.000
_cell.length_c   1.000
_cell.angle_alpha   90.00
_cell.angle_beta   90.00
_cell.angle_gamma   90.00
#
_symmetry.space_group_name_H-M   'P 1'
#
loop_
_entity.id
_entity.type
_entity.pdbx_description
1 polymer ?
#
loop_
_entity_poly.entity_id
_entity_poly.type
_entity_poly.pdbx_seq_one_letter_code
_entity_poly.pdbx_strand_id
1 'polypeptide(L)'
;MLYEKCKNCKQSLLDKAIVSYRNRKEYLENYLFLFMMLCTTTMILTAFQQEAFWKDTVDFFTTFLNGCGKVLVMIVDAECGLAQMLADMISQPIWSNVVYWIALALLFTITGILLFFICHMAWDKYRKKVQSGINMWTVSAAILLLMVVVYLGDYIRMIVPINLFLLWLVGVGALLAAEIYVAECKEYHC
;
A
#
# COMPACT_ATOMS: atom_id res chain seq x y z
N MET A 1 30.48 48.63 29.90
CA MET A 1 30.55 47.30 30.55
C MET A 1 29.23 46.83 31.17
N LEU A 2 28.51 47.65 31.95
CA LEU A 2 27.23 47.22 32.58
C LEU A 2 26.10 46.94 31.58
N TYR A 3 25.95 47.78 30.55
CA TYR A 3 24.93 47.62 29.51
C TYR A 3 25.07 46.28 28.75
N GLU A 4 26.30 45.90 28.44
CA GLU A 4 26.61 44.69 27.69
C GLU A 4 26.40 43.41 28.51
N LYS A 5 26.72 43.46 29.81
CA LYS A 5 26.35 42.40 30.76
C LYS A 5 24.83 42.23 30.89
N CYS A 6 24.07 43.34 30.91
CA CYS A 6 22.61 43.31 30.99
C CYS A 6 21.98 42.70 29.72
N LYS A 7 22.48 43.10 28.54
CA LYS A 7 22.05 42.54 27.25
C LYS A 7 22.31 41.03 27.16
N ASN A 8 23.50 40.58 27.55
CA ASN A 8 23.87 39.16 27.54
C ASN A 8 23.03 38.34 28.54
N CYS A 9 22.73 38.90 29.72
CA CYS A 9 21.85 38.25 30.70
C CYS A 9 20.43 38.04 30.12
N LYS A 10 19.86 39.08 29.49
CA LYS A 10 18.53 39.01 28.86
C LYS A 10 18.49 37.97 27.72
N GLN A 11 19.53 37.93 26.89
CA GLN A 11 19.65 36.94 25.81
C GLN A 11 19.69 35.51 26.37
N SER A 12 20.48 35.27 27.42
CA SER A 12 20.61 33.94 28.05
C SER A 12 19.30 33.43 28.67
N LEU A 13 18.47 34.34 29.22
CA LEU A 13 17.16 34.00 29.78
C LEU A 13 16.17 33.64 28.67
N LEU A 14 16.23 34.36 27.55
CA LEU A 14 15.43 34.08 26.37
C LEU A 14 15.79 32.71 25.77
N ASP A 15 17.08 32.41 25.63
CA ASP A 15 17.55 31.12 25.10
C ASP A 15 17.12 29.95 26.01
N LYS A 16 17.21 30.10 27.34
CA LYS A 16 16.71 29.09 28.28
C LYS A 16 15.20 28.86 28.13
N ALA A 17 14.42 29.92 27.93
CA ALA A 17 12.98 29.81 27.71
C ALA A 17 12.68 29.11 26.37
N ILE A 18 13.40 29.44 25.30
CA ILE A 18 13.26 28.80 23.97
C ILE A 18 13.59 27.32 24.05
N VAL A 19 14.69 26.95 24.72
CA VAL A 19 15.08 25.54 24.89
C VAL A 19 14.06 24.79 25.74
N SER A 20 13.56 25.38 26.82
CA SER A 20 12.50 24.77 27.64
C SER A 20 11.21 24.55 26.85
N TYR A 21 10.79 25.53 26.04
CA TYR A 21 9.64 25.40 25.14
C TYR A 21 9.85 24.33 24.08
N ARG A 22 11.04 24.27 23.45
CA ARG A 22 11.38 23.25 22.44
C ARG A 22 11.32 21.85 23.03
N ASN A 23 11.94 21.64 24.20
CA ASN A 23 11.93 20.33 24.88
C ASN A 23 10.52 19.92 25.28
N ARG A 24 9.68 20.85 25.76
CA ARG A 24 8.26 20.56 26.06
C ARG A 24 7.47 20.22 24.80
N LYS A 25 7.69 20.95 23.71
CA LYS A 25 7.05 20.69 22.42
C LYS A 25 7.41 19.30 21.91
N GLU A 26 8.69 18.96 21.88
CA GLU A 26 9.18 17.64 21.45
C GLU A 26 8.63 16.51 22.34
N TYR A 27 8.54 16.74 23.65
CA TYR A 27 7.93 15.80 24.58
C TYR A 27 6.43 15.59 24.30
N LEU A 28 5.68 16.66 24.02
CA LEU A 28 4.27 16.56 23.63
C LEU A 28 4.09 15.86 22.27
N GLU A 29 4.92 16.19 21.27
CA GLU A 29 4.88 15.55 19.96
C GLU A 29 5.17 14.05 20.05
N ASN A 30 6.19 13.65 20.82
CA ASN A 30 6.50 12.24 21.07
C ASN A 30 5.38 11.52 21.83
N TYR A 31 4.77 12.16 22.84
CA TYR A 31 3.65 11.57 23.58
C TYR A 31 2.41 11.38 22.70
N LEU A 32 2.08 12.40 21.88
CA LEU A 32 0.98 12.32 20.93
C LEU A 32 1.24 11.23 19.89
N PHE A 33 2.47 11.12 19.39
CA PHE A 33 2.86 10.04 18.47
C PHE A 33 2.67 8.66 19.10
N LEU A 34 3.15 8.45 20.32
CA LEU A 34 2.97 7.18 21.05
C LEU A 34 1.50 6.85 21.28
N PHE A 35 0.68 7.85 21.65
CA PHE A 35 -0.75 7.68 21.82
C PHE A 35 -1.45 7.27 20.52
N MET A 36 -1.13 7.94 19.41
CA MET A 36 -1.63 7.60 18.08
C MET A 36 -1.23 6.17 17.68
N MET A 37 0.01 5.76 17.95
CA MET A 37 0.50 4.40 17.70
C MET A 37 -0.26 3.35 18.54
N LEU A 38 -0.49 3.63 19.82
CA LEU A 38 -1.26 2.76 20.72
C LEU A 38 -2.70 2.61 20.23
N CYS A 39 -3.40 3.71 19.94
CA CYS A 39 -4.75 3.68 19.37
C CYS A 39 -4.80 2.94 18.03
N THR A 40 -3.82 3.15 17.16
CA THR A 40 -3.75 2.44 15.88
C THR A 40 -3.60 0.93 16.09
N THR A 41 -2.73 0.53 17.02
CA THR A 41 -2.47 -0.88 17.31
C THR A 41 -3.70 -1.56 17.90
N THR A 42 -4.37 -0.93 18.87
CA THR A 42 -5.58 -1.49 19.48
C THR A 42 -6.71 -1.59 18.45
N MET A 43 -6.86 -0.60 17.58
CA MET A 43 -7.88 -0.61 16.52
C MET A 43 -7.65 -1.72 15.49
N ILE A 44 -6.40 -1.93 15.06
CA ILE A 44 -6.05 -3.04 14.17
C ILE A 44 -6.39 -4.37 14.86
N LEU A 45 -6.02 -4.55 16.12
CA LEU A 45 -6.35 -5.76 16.89
C LEU A 45 -7.85 -5.99 17.01
N THR A 46 -8.65 -4.94 17.25
CA THR A 46 -10.12 -5.04 17.29
C THR A 46 -10.69 -5.43 15.92
N ALA A 47 -10.15 -4.91 14.83
CA ALA A 47 -10.55 -5.31 13.47
C ALA A 47 -10.29 -6.80 13.21
N PHE A 48 -9.16 -7.33 13.67
CA PHE A 48 -8.85 -8.76 13.59
C PHE A 48 -9.72 -9.63 14.49
N GLN A 49 -10.18 -9.10 15.64
CA GLN A 49 -11.10 -9.80 16.53
C GLN A 49 -12.54 -9.87 15.99
N GLN A 50 -12.92 -8.99 15.04
CA GLN A 50 -14.21 -9.08 14.38
C GLN A 50 -14.21 -10.21 13.34
N GLU A 51 -14.86 -11.32 13.68
CA GLU A 51 -14.94 -12.51 12.82
C GLU A 51 -15.50 -12.19 11.44
N ALA A 52 -16.51 -11.32 11.36
CA ALA A 52 -17.13 -10.91 10.10
C ALA A 52 -16.14 -10.17 9.18
N PHE A 53 -15.35 -9.24 9.72
CA PHE A 53 -14.35 -8.49 8.96
C PHE A 53 -13.19 -9.39 8.53
N TRP A 54 -12.72 -10.27 9.43
CA TRP A 54 -11.65 -11.21 9.12
C TRP A 54 -12.04 -12.20 8.03
N LYS A 55 -13.25 -12.80 8.13
CA LYS A 55 -13.77 -13.72 7.13
C LYS A 55 -13.87 -13.06 5.75
N ASP A 56 -14.41 -11.85 5.71
CA ASP A 56 -14.54 -11.06 4.49
C ASP A 56 -13.17 -10.70 3.88
N THR A 57 -12.16 -10.43 4.73
CA THR A 57 -10.77 -10.20 4.31
C THR A 57 -10.17 -11.45 3.68
N VAL A 58 -10.29 -12.61 4.35
CA VAL A 58 -9.78 -13.89 3.85
C VAL A 58 -10.44 -14.25 2.53
N ASP A 59 -11.77 -14.14 2.43
CA ASP A 59 -12.52 -14.44 1.20
C ASP A 59 -12.09 -13.56 0.02
N PHE A 60 -11.85 -12.27 0.27
CA PHE A 60 -11.32 -11.35 -0.74
C PHE A 60 -9.96 -11.82 -1.26
N PHE A 61 -8.99 -12.10 -0.37
CA PHE A 61 -7.66 -12.54 -0.78
C PHE A 61 -7.67 -13.91 -1.45
N THR A 62 -8.48 -14.86 -0.96
CA THR A 62 -8.64 -16.17 -1.59
C THR A 62 -9.20 -16.03 -3.01
N THR A 63 -10.24 -15.22 -3.20
CA THR A 63 -10.82 -14.95 -4.52
C THR A 63 -9.82 -14.26 -5.45
N PHE A 64 -9.11 -13.27 -4.95
CA PHE A 64 -8.08 -12.55 -5.70
C PHE A 64 -6.94 -13.48 -6.14
N LEU A 65 -6.38 -14.27 -5.21
CA LEU A 65 -5.29 -15.21 -5.50
C LEU A 65 -5.74 -16.32 -6.46
N ASN A 66 -6.97 -16.82 -6.32
CA ASN A 66 -7.55 -17.77 -7.27
C ASN A 66 -7.69 -17.14 -8.66
N GLY A 67 -8.08 -15.88 -8.74
CA GLY A 67 -8.10 -15.11 -9.99
C GLY A 67 -6.72 -15.01 -10.63
N CYS A 68 -5.70 -14.63 -9.86
CA CYS A 68 -4.31 -14.60 -10.33
C CYS A 68 -3.82 -15.98 -10.79
N GLY A 69 -4.14 -17.03 -10.03
CA GLY A 69 -3.81 -18.42 -10.39
C GLY A 69 -4.41 -18.85 -11.73
N LYS A 70 -5.68 -18.50 -12.00
CA LYS A 70 -6.32 -18.76 -13.30
C LYS A 70 -5.60 -18.05 -14.45
N VAL A 71 -5.21 -16.79 -14.25
CA VAL A 71 -4.46 -16.04 -15.27
C VAL A 71 -3.09 -16.68 -15.52
N LEU A 72 -2.39 -17.11 -14.47
CA LEU A 72 -1.11 -17.82 -14.61
C LEU A 72 -1.28 -19.13 -15.39
N VAL A 73 -2.30 -19.92 -15.10
CA VAL A 73 -2.58 -21.15 -15.86
C VAL A 73 -2.83 -20.84 -17.34
N MET A 74 -3.60 -19.80 -17.66
CA MET A 74 -3.82 -19.39 -19.05
C MET A 74 -2.52 -18.99 -19.77
N ILE A 75 -1.61 -18.32 -19.07
CA ILE A 75 -0.28 -17.95 -19.62
C ILE A 75 0.53 -19.21 -19.90
N VAL A 76 0.60 -20.13 -18.93
CA VAL A 76 1.35 -21.39 -19.06
C VAL A 76 0.79 -22.25 -20.19
N ASP A 77 -0.53 -22.37 -20.31
CA ASP A 77 -1.16 -23.14 -21.38
C ASP A 77 -0.88 -22.54 -22.76
N ALA A 78 -0.88 -21.21 -22.87
CA ALA A 78 -0.52 -20.52 -24.11
C ALA A 78 0.95 -20.77 -24.50
N GLU A 79 1.87 -20.71 -23.54
CA GLU A 79 3.30 -20.98 -23.77
C GLU A 79 3.56 -22.44 -24.16
N CYS A 80 2.91 -23.39 -23.49
CA CYS A 80 2.96 -24.81 -23.84
C CYS A 80 2.44 -25.05 -25.26
N GLY A 81 1.32 -24.43 -25.66
CA GLY A 81 0.78 -24.54 -27.01
C GLY A 81 1.74 -23.99 -28.08
N LEU A 82 2.37 -22.84 -27.82
CA LEU A 82 3.36 -22.25 -28.73
C LEU A 82 4.63 -23.11 -28.84
N ALA A 83 5.12 -23.65 -27.73
CA ALA A 83 6.28 -24.55 -27.73
C ALA A 83 5.99 -25.85 -28.51
N GLN A 84 4.78 -26.41 -28.35
CA GLN A 84 4.33 -27.59 -29.08
C GLN A 84 4.22 -27.34 -30.58
N MET A 85 3.63 -26.21 -31.01
CA MET A 85 3.55 -25.83 -32.42
C MET A 85 4.93 -25.72 -33.08
N LEU A 86 5.93 -25.20 -32.36
CA LEU A 86 7.31 -25.11 -32.86
C LEU A 86 7.97 -26.49 -32.96
N ALA A 87 7.69 -27.38 -32.02
CA ALA A 87 8.20 -28.74 -32.01
C ALA A 87 7.61 -29.62 -33.13
N ASP A 88 6.32 -29.44 -33.46
CA ASP A 88 5.61 -30.20 -34.50
C ASP A 88 6.07 -29.85 -35.93
N MET A 89 6.75 -28.72 -36.13
CA MET A 89 7.38 -28.38 -37.42
C MET A 89 8.56 -29.29 -37.78
N ILE A 90 9.07 -30.08 -36.82
CA ILE A 90 10.20 -30.99 -37.02
C ILE A 90 9.67 -32.43 -37.14
N SER A 91 9.84 -33.05 -38.31
CA SER A 91 9.34 -34.42 -38.58
C SER A 91 10.01 -35.53 -37.77
N GLN A 92 11.15 -35.25 -37.12
CA GLN A 92 11.92 -36.24 -36.36
C GLN A 92 11.57 -36.20 -34.86
N PRO A 93 11.04 -37.28 -34.27
CA PRO A 93 10.45 -37.25 -32.92
C PRO A 93 11.46 -36.94 -31.80
N ILE A 94 12.71 -37.42 -31.94
CA ILE A 94 13.77 -37.15 -30.95
C ILE A 94 14.11 -35.65 -30.93
N TRP A 95 14.19 -35.02 -32.10
CA TRP A 95 14.52 -33.61 -32.22
C TRP A 95 13.34 -32.70 -31.84
N SER A 96 12.12 -33.12 -32.13
CA SER A 96 10.89 -32.42 -31.74
C SER A 96 10.80 -32.24 -30.21
N ASN A 97 11.04 -33.29 -29.43
CA ASN A 97 11.03 -33.19 -27.96
C ASN A 97 12.12 -32.25 -27.42
N VAL A 98 13.34 -32.29 -27.98
CA VAL A 98 14.42 -31.38 -27.57
C VAL A 98 14.05 -29.93 -27.87
N VAL A 99 13.45 -29.66 -29.03
CA VAL A 99 13.03 -28.32 -29.42
C VAL A 99 11.87 -27.80 -28.57
N TYR A 100 10.93 -28.66 -28.17
CA TYR A 100 9.87 -28.30 -27.23
C TYR A 100 10.43 -27.75 -25.91
N TRP A 101 11.34 -28.48 -25.25
CA TRP A 101 11.91 -28.06 -23.97
C TRP A 101 12.74 -26.78 -24.08
N ILE A 102 13.49 -26.61 -25.18
CA ILE A 102 14.25 -25.38 -25.44
C ILE A 102 13.31 -24.19 -25.67
N ALA A 103 12.27 -24.37 -26.50
CA ALA A 103 11.30 -23.32 -26.80
C ALA A 103 10.53 -22.88 -25.55
N LEU A 104 10.08 -23.85 -24.74
CA LEU A 104 9.38 -23.59 -23.49
C LEU A 104 10.26 -22.80 -22.50
N ALA A 105 11.53 -23.20 -22.33
CA ALA A 105 12.45 -22.49 -21.45
C ALA A 105 12.71 -21.05 -21.90
N LEU A 106 12.80 -20.82 -23.21
CA LEU A 106 13.00 -19.48 -23.77
C LEU A 106 11.76 -18.59 -23.55
N LEU A 107 10.56 -19.11 -23.83
CA LEU A 107 9.29 -18.39 -23.66
C LEU A 107 9.08 -17.98 -22.20
N PHE A 108 9.23 -18.92 -21.25
CA PHE A 108 9.13 -18.61 -19.82
C PHE A 108 10.13 -17.54 -19.37
N THR A 109 11.36 -17.58 -19.88
CA THR A 109 12.39 -16.60 -19.52
C THR A 109 12.02 -15.20 -20.01
N ILE A 110 11.54 -15.08 -21.25
CA ILE A 110 11.09 -13.80 -21.84
C ILE A 110 9.88 -13.25 -21.07
N THR A 111 8.87 -14.07 -20.84
CA THR A 111 7.66 -13.66 -20.12
C THR A 111 7.97 -13.26 -18.68
N GLY A 112 8.84 -14.01 -18.00
CA GLY A 112 9.29 -13.69 -16.64
C GLY A 112 10.01 -12.35 -16.54
N ILE A 113 10.93 -12.07 -17.48
CA ILE A 113 11.63 -10.78 -17.56
C ILE A 113 10.63 -9.64 -17.83
N LEU A 114 9.70 -9.84 -18.77
CA LEU A 114 8.70 -8.84 -19.12
C LEU A 114 7.79 -8.51 -17.92
N LEU A 115 7.30 -9.52 -17.21
CA LEU A 115 6.50 -9.36 -16.00
C LEU A 115 7.28 -8.63 -14.90
N PHE A 116 8.56 -8.98 -14.71
CA PHE A 116 9.41 -8.28 -13.74
C PHE A 116 9.52 -6.79 -14.07
N PHE A 117 9.76 -6.43 -15.33
CA PHE A 117 9.83 -5.03 -15.76
C PHE A 117 8.51 -4.29 -15.59
N ILE A 118 7.38 -4.91 -15.96
CA ILE A 118 6.05 -4.29 -15.79
C ILE A 118 5.75 -4.05 -14.31
N CYS A 119 5.96 -5.07 -13.46
CA CYS A 119 5.78 -4.96 -12.02
C CYS A 119 6.69 -3.89 -11.42
N HIS A 120 7.96 -3.84 -11.81
CA HIS A 120 8.91 -2.84 -11.33
C HIS A 120 8.51 -1.42 -11.76
N MET A 121 8.11 -1.23 -13.02
CA MET A 121 7.68 0.06 -13.54
C MET A 121 6.37 0.54 -12.88
N ALA A 122 5.42 -0.38 -12.71
CA ALA A 122 4.17 -0.10 -11.99
C ALA A 122 4.44 0.27 -10.53
N TRP A 123 5.34 -0.47 -9.87
CA TRP A 123 5.75 -0.22 -8.49
C TRP A 123 6.44 1.13 -8.33
N ASP A 124 7.38 1.49 -9.21
CA ASP A 124 8.10 2.77 -9.16
C ASP A 124 7.15 3.95 -9.38
N LYS A 125 6.22 3.83 -10.32
CA LYS A 125 5.19 4.85 -10.58
C LYS A 125 4.21 4.98 -9.40
N TYR A 126 3.81 3.85 -8.82
CA TYR A 126 2.94 3.81 -7.65
C TYR A 126 3.64 4.43 -6.44
N ARG A 127 4.87 4.01 -6.13
CA ARG A 127 5.71 4.56 -5.05
C ARG A 127 5.85 6.08 -5.15
N LYS A 128 6.15 6.61 -6.33
CA LYS A 128 6.31 8.06 -6.53
C LYS A 128 5.02 8.83 -6.21
N LYS A 129 3.86 8.37 -6.71
CA LYS A 129 2.56 9.01 -6.43
C LYS A 129 2.07 8.82 -5.00
N VAL A 130 2.38 7.70 -4.39
CA VAL A 130 1.99 7.39 -3.01
C VAL A 130 2.86 8.15 -2.02
N GLN A 131 4.15 8.28 -2.28
CA GLN A 131 5.07 8.98 -1.38
C GLN A 131 4.88 10.49 -1.41
N SER A 132 4.28 11.06 -2.46
CA SER A 132 3.85 12.46 -2.50
C SER A 132 2.48 12.69 -1.83
N GLY A 133 1.63 11.66 -1.74
CA GLY A 133 0.27 11.75 -1.20
C GLY A 133 0.14 11.33 0.27
N ILE A 134 0.91 10.32 0.73
CA ILE A 134 0.79 9.81 2.11
C ILE A 134 1.29 10.85 3.10
N ASN A 135 0.34 11.50 3.78
CA ASN A 135 0.58 12.35 4.93
C ASN A 135 0.17 11.62 6.23
N MET A 136 0.69 12.05 7.38
CA MET A 136 0.24 11.55 8.69
C MET A 136 -1.28 11.69 8.89
N TRP A 137 -1.90 12.69 8.25
CA TRP A 137 -3.34 12.90 8.24
C TRP A 137 -4.11 11.81 7.49
N THR A 138 -3.65 11.39 6.31
CA THR A 138 -4.27 10.33 5.50
C THR A 138 -4.28 9.01 6.24
N VAL A 139 -3.16 8.67 6.89
CA VAL A 139 -3.02 7.45 7.69
C VAL A 139 -4.02 7.47 8.84
N SER A 140 -4.11 8.59 9.55
CA SER A 140 -5.06 8.78 10.65
C SER A 140 -6.53 8.67 10.17
N ALA A 141 -6.86 9.27 9.03
CA ALA A 141 -8.20 9.20 8.43
C ALA A 141 -8.56 7.79 7.96
N ALA A 142 -7.62 7.04 7.37
CA ALA A 142 -7.82 5.65 6.97
C ALA A 142 -8.09 4.72 8.16
N ILE A 143 -7.42 4.97 9.30
CA ILE A 143 -7.63 4.23 10.55
C ILE A 143 -8.99 4.58 11.17
N LEU A 144 -9.38 5.86 11.18
CA LEU A 144 -10.73 6.26 11.61
C LEU A 144 -11.80 5.64 10.72
N LEU A 145 -11.58 5.57 9.41
CA LEU A 145 -12.50 4.93 8.48
C LEU A 145 -12.60 3.42 8.75
N LEU A 146 -11.48 2.76 9.09
CA LEU A 146 -11.46 1.37 9.54
C LEU A 146 -12.31 1.20 10.81
N MET A 147 -12.16 2.09 11.79
CA MET A 147 -12.95 2.07 13.03
C MET A 147 -14.44 2.10 12.75
N VAL A 148 -14.87 3.01 11.88
CA VAL A 148 -16.29 3.16 11.50
C VAL A 148 -16.79 1.88 10.82
N VAL A 149 -16.04 1.35 9.86
CA VAL A 149 -16.43 0.13 9.11
C VAL A 149 -16.49 -1.10 10.01
N VAL A 150 -15.54 -1.26 10.94
CA VAL A 150 -15.49 -2.40 11.85
C VAL A 150 -16.58 -2.30 12.93
N TYR A 151 -16.77 -1.12 13.52
CA TYR A 151 -17.74 -0.93 14.61
C TYR A 151 -19.20 -0.93 14.11
N LEU A 152 -19.47 -0.30 12.96
CA LEU A 152 -20.79 -0.32 12.33
C LEU A 152 -20.96 -1.49 11.36
N GLY A 153 -19.99 -2.41 11.30
CA GLY A 153 -19.95 -3.46 10.29
C GLY A 153 -21.22 -4.28 10.19
N ASP A 154 -21.77 -4.69 11.33
CA ASP A 154 -23.01 -5.46 11.40
C ASP A 154 -24.22 -4.67 10.89
N TYR A 155 -24.30 -3.37 11.24
CA TYR A 155 -25.36 -2.47 10.78
C TYR A 155 -25.25 -2.16 9.28
N ILE A 156 -24.03 -1.93 8.79
CA ILE A 156 -23.76 -1.68 7.37
C ILE A 156 -24.18 -2.90 6.56
N ARG A 157 -23.83 -4.11 7.02
CA ARG A 157 -24.16 -5.36 6.34
C ARG A 157 -25.66 -5.63 6.28
N MET A 158 -26.41 -5.17 7.28
CA MET A 158 -27.87 -5.24 7.31
C MET A 158 -28.52 -4.36 6.24
N ILE A 159 -27.93 -3.20 5.93
CA ILE A 159 -28.43 -2.27 4.91
C ILE A 159 -27.91 -2.64 3.52
N VAL A 160 -26.63 -3.01 3.42
CA VAL A 160 -25.92 -3.28 2.17
C VAL A 160 -25.03 -4.51 2.35
N PRO A 161 -25.33 -5.65 1.68
CA PRO A 161 -24.57 -6.90 1.82
C PRO A 161 -23.27 -6.88 1.00
N ILE A 162 -22.45 -5.85 1.17
CA ILE A 162 -21.11 -5.73 0.56
C ILE A 162 -20.06 -6.22 1.57
N ASN A 163 -18.95 -6.75 1.04
CA ASN A 163 -17.77 -7.12 1.83
C ASN A 163 -17.19 -5.88 2.56
N LEU A 164 -17.07 -5.97 3.89
CA LEU A 164 -16.62 -4.84 4.72
C LEU A 164 -15.17 -4.43 4.42
N PHE A 165 -14.31 -5.39 4.12
CA PHE A 165 -12.91 -5.15 3.75
C PHE A 165 -12.82 -4.39 2.42
N LEU A 166 -13.66 -4.76 1.45
CA LEU A 166 -13.76 -4.06 0.17
C LEU A 166 -14.23 -2.61 0.36
N LEU A 167 -15.25 -2.40 1.20
CA LEU A 167 -15.78 -1.08 1.50
C LEU A 167 -14.69 -0.17 2.10
N TRP A 168 -13.91 -0.70 3.05
CA TRP A 168 -12.79 0.01 3.63
C TRP A 168 -11.72 0.39 2.58
N LEU A 169 -11.32 -0.55 1.72
CA LEU A 169 -10.36 -0.30 0.64
C LEU A 169 -10.82 0.81 -0.31
N VAL A 170 -12.09 0.82 -0.69
CA VAL A 170 -12.67 1.88 -1.55
C VAL A 170 -12.60 3.24 -0.85
N GLY A 171 -12.91 3.30 0.45
CA GLY A 171 -12.81 4.53 1.23
C GLY A 171 -11.38 5.07 1.31
N VAL A 172 -10.40 4.20 1.57
CA VAL A 172 -8.97 4.58 1.58
C VAL A 172 -8.52 5.05 0.19
N GLY A 173 -8.94 4.34 -0.87
CA GLY A 173 -8.64 4.74 -2.25
C GLY A 173 -9.18 6.12 -2.61
N ALA A 174 -10.40 6.45 -2.17
CA ALA A 174 -10.99 7.76 -2.39
C ALA A 174 -10.23 8.89 -1.66
N LEU A 175 -9.80 8.65 -0.41
CA LEU A 175 -8.98 9.59 0.35
C LEU A 175 -7.64 9.85 -0.36
N LEU A 176 -6.95 8.79 -0.79
CA LEU A 176 -5.70 8.91 -1.53
C LEU A 176 -5.88 9.65 -2.87
N ALA A 177 -6.96 9.37 -3.59
CA ALA A 177 -7.25 10.05 -4.85
C ALA A 177 -7.52 11.55 -4.65
N ALA A 178 -8.26 11.92 -3.60
CA ALA A 178 -8.50 13.32 -3.25
C ALA A 178 -7.19 14.05 -2.89
N GLU A 179 -6.29 13.41 -2.16
CA GLU A 179 -5.00 14.01 -1.81
C GLU A 179 -4.05 14.13 -2.98
N ILE A 180 -3.99 13.12 -3.86
CA ILE A 180 -3.23 13.20 -5.10
C ILE A 180 -3.77 14.34 -5.96
N TYR A 181 -5.10 14.47 -6.07
CA TYR A 181 -5.73 15.58 -6.78
C TYR A 181 -5.35 16.95 -6.18
N VAL A 182 -5.38 17.10 -4.85
CA VAL A 182 -4.97 18.33 -4.16
C VAL A 182 -3.48 18.61 -4.36
N ALA A 183 -2.62 17.59 -4.31
CA ALA A 183 -1.19 17.74 -4.52
C ALA A 183 -0.88 18.17 -5.95
N GLU A 184 -1.55 17.56 -6.94
CA GLU A 184 -1.40 17.88 -8.36
C GLU A 184 -1.93 19.30 -8.65
N CYS A 185 -3.07 19.71 -8.06
CA CYS A 185 -3.54 21.10 -8.12
C CYS A 185 -2.53 22.11 -7.53
N LYS A 186 -1.80 21.74 -6.48
CA LYS A 186 -0.80 22.60 -5.84
C LYS A 186 0.47 22.76 -6.69
N GLU A 187 0.77 21.77 -7.52
CA GLU A 187 1.92 21.76 -8.45
C GLU A 187 1.64 22.56 -9.73
N TYR A 188 0.36 22.63 -10.17
CA TYR A 188 -0.06 23.25 -11.44
C TYR A 188 -0.69 24.67 -11.33
N HIS A 189 -0.48 25.39 -10.22
CA HIS A 189 -0.97 26.75 -9.87
C HIS A 189 -2.15 26.80 -8.87
N CYS A 190 -1.84 27.28 -7.66
CA CYS A 190 -2.55 28.38 -7.02
C CYS A 190 -1.57 29.57 -6.93
#